data_AF-A0A4R6NDA4-F1
#
_entry.id   AF-A0A4R6NDA4-F1
#
_cell.length_a   1.000
_cell.length_b   1.000
_cell.length_c   1.000
_cell.angle_alpha   90.00
_cell.angle_beta   90.00
_cell.angle_gamma   90.00
#
_symmetry.space_group_name_H-M   'P 1'
#
loop_
_entity.id
_entity.type
_entity.pdbx_description
1 polymer ?
#
loop_
_entity_poly.entity_id
_entity_poly.type
_entity_poly.pdbx_seq_one_letter_code
_entity_poly.pdbx_strand_id
1 'polypeptide(L)'
;MNDAALPDRLQALIDERVFNFAQAAQRHFKTNDLVVLLDFRAETPELEALPRQALAEAQELSLEVKLKLARPASALSPVFGAPEQAFWFVVIHEDEDADCGAISAAVQGAPFADKLSGQG
;
A
#
# COMPACT_ATOMS: atom_id res chain seq x y z
N MET A 1 6.87 18.94 8.26
CA MET A 1 6.96 18.44 6.88
C MET A 1 5.65 17.76 6.53
N ASN A 2 4.99 18.17 5.44
CA ASN A 2 3.80 17.51 4.88
C ASN A 2 4.24 16.25 4.11
N ASP A 3 4.56 15.17 4.83
CA ASP A 3 4.99 13.88 4.25
C ASP A 3 3.80 12.92 3.99
N ALA A 4 2.58 13.47 3.87
CA ALA A 4 1.35 12.68 3.82
C ALA A 4 0.77 12.52 2.40
N ALA A 5 1.38 13.14 1.38
CA ALA A 5 0.89 13.04 0.01
C ALA A 5 1.53 11.83 -0.68
N LEU A 6 0.69 10.90 -1.15
CA LEU A 6 1.11 9.82 -2.03
C LEU A 6 1.66 10.41 -3.33
N PRO A 7 2.78 9.89 -3.88
CA PRO A 7 3.25 10.32 -5.18
C PRO A 7 2.20 10.04 -6.26
N ASP A 8 2.06 10.95 -7.22
CA ASP A 8 1.01 10.93 -8.27
C ASP A 8 1.01 9.60 -9.06
N ARG A 9 2.22 9.09 -9.34
CA ARG A 9 2.45 7.79 -9.98
C ARG A 9 1.85 6.63 -9.20
N LEU A 10 2.04 6.64 -7.88
CA LEU A 10 1.49 5.63 -6.98
C LEU A 10 -0.03 5.77 -6.90
N GLN A 11 -0.53 7.00 -6.81
CA GLN A 11 -1.98 7.27 -6.77
C GLN A 11 -2.71 6.75 -8.02
N ALA A 12 -2.12 6.87 -9.21
CA ALA A 12 -2.68 6.34 -10.45
C ALA A 12 -2.81 4.80 -10.48
N LEU A 13 -2.06 4.08 -9.64
CA LEU A 13 -2.06 2.62 -9.57
C LEU A 13 -2.95 2.07 -8.44
N ILE A 14 -3.39 2.93 -7.52
CA ILE A 14 -4.22 2.52 -6.39
C ILE A 14 -5.68 2.48 -6.83
N ASP A 15 -6.20 1.27 -6.98
CA ASP A 15 -7.59 0.98 -7.34
C ASP A 15 -8.18 -0.10 -6.41
N GLU A 16 -9.48 -0.41 -6.54
CA GLU A 16 -10.19 -1.40 -5.72
C GLU A 16 -9.46 -2.75 -5.60
N ARG A 17 -8.74 -3.16 -6.66
CA ARG A 17 -8.00 -4.43 -6.67
C ARG A 17 -6.88 -4.45 -5.65
N VAL A 18 -6.14 -3.34 -5.51
CA VAL A 18 -5.03 -3.21 -4.55
C VAL A 18 -5.57 -3.31 -3.12
N PHE A 19 -6.71 -2.65 -2.84
CA PHE A 19 -7.36 -2.74 -1.52
C PHE A 19 -7.90 -4.11 -1.21
N ASN A 20 -8.59 -4.73 -2.17
CA ASN A 20 -9.15 -6.07 -2.00
C ASN A 20 -8.04 -7.10 -1.78
N PHE A 21 -6.93 -6.97 -2.52
CA PHE A 21 -5.75 -7.80 -2.35
C PHE A 21 -5.11 -7.59 -0.97
N ALA A 22 -4.88 -6.33 -0.56
CA ALA A 22 -4.30 -5.99 0.74
C ALA A 22 -5.13 -6.56 1.89
N GLN A 23 -6.46 -6.37 1.86
CA GLN A 23 -7.36 -6.91 2.89
C GLN A 23 -7.39 -8.43 2.90
N ALA A 24 -7.39 -9.07 1.72
CA ALA A 24 -7.33 -10.53 1.64
C ALA A 24 -6.01 -11.06 2.22
N ALA A 25 -4.88 -10.41 1.90
CA ALA A 25 -3.58 -10.76 2.45
C ALA A 25 -3.51 -10.56 3.97
N GLN A 26 -4.00 -9.44 4.50
CA GLN A 26 -4.06 -9.19 5.94
C GLN A 26 -4.88 -10.26 6.67
N ARG A 27 -6.01 -10.69 6.11
CA ARG A 27 -6.82 -11.80 6.65
C ARG A 27 -6.11 -13.15 6.54
N HIS A 28 -5.43 -13.40 5.42
CA HIS A 28 -4.71 -14.64 5.18
C HIS A 28 -3.53 -14.81 6.15
N PHE A 29 -2.68 -13.79 6.25
CA PHE A 29 -1.51 -13.78 7.12
C PHE A 29 -1.81 -13.39 8.58
N LYS A 30 -3.06 -12.98 8.86
CA LYS A 30 -3.52 -12.52 10.19
C LYS A 30 -2.64 -11.41 10.78
N THR A 31 -2.18 -10.50 9.92
CA THR A 31 -1.30 -9.40 10.31
C THR A 31 -1.60 -8.17 9.46
N ASN A 32 -1.51 -7.00 10.08
CA ASN A 32 -1.62 -5.71 9.41
C ASN A 32 -0.23 -5.12 9.07
N ASP A 33 0.85 -5.81 9.47
CA ASP A 33 2.23 -5.42 9.17
C ASP A 33 2.70 -6.03 7.83
N LEU A 34 1.98 -5.68 6.76
CA LEU A 34 2.23 -6.15 5.40
C LEU A 34 2.57 -4.99 4.47
N VAL A 35 3.28 -5.35 3.42
CA VAL A 35 3.55 -4.50 2.27
C VAL A 35 2.96 -5.19 1.05
N VAL A 36 2.19 -4.44 0.27
CA VAL A 36 1.77 -4.85 -1.07
C VAL A 36 2.84 -4.35 -2.04
N LEU A 37 3.40 -5.26 -2.82
CA LEU A 37 4.40 -4.98 -3.84
C LEU A 37 3.78 -5.17 -5.23
N LEU A 38 4.13 -4.28 -6.15
CA LEU A 38 3.91 -4.45 -7.58
C LEU A 38 5.24 -4.22 -8.31
N ASP A 39 5.80 -5.26 -8.91
CA ASP A 39 7.07 -5.19 -9.62
C ASP A 39 6.86 -5.20 -11.14
N PHE A 40 7.06 -4.04 -11.79
CA PHE A 40 6.97 -3.90 -13.24
C PHE A 40 8.18 -4.46 -13.99
N ARG A 41 9.26 -4.85 -13.31
CA ARG A 41 10.39 -5.55 -13.93
C ARG A 41 10.05 -7.01 -14.26
N ALA A 42 9.02 -7.56 -13.61
CA ALA A 42 8.55 -8.91 -13.88
C ALA A 42 7.91 -9.00 -15.28
N GLU A 43 8.11 -10.14 -15.96
CA GLU A 43 7.50 -10.40 -17.28
C GLU A 43 5.96 -10.28 -17.23
N THR A 44 5.36 -10.63 -16.08
CA THR A 44 3.95 -10.40 -15.78
C THR A 44 3.83 -9.75 -14.40
N PRO A 45 3.60 -8.43 -14.30
CA PRO A 45 3.53 -7.75 -13.02
C PRO A 45 2.26 -8.18 -12.26
N GLU A 46 2.46 -8.74 -11.07
CA GLU A 46 1.39 -9.19 -10.19
C GLU A 46 1.50 -8.53 -8.81
N LEU A 47 0.36 -8.45 -8.11
CA LEU A 47 0.36 -7.96 -6.73
C LEU A 47 0.86 -9.07 -5.81
N GLU A 48 1.85 -8.72 -4.98
CA GLU A 48 2.42 -9.61 -3.98
C GLU A 48 2.25 -9.02 -2.59
N ALA A 49 2.03 -9.88 -1.58
CA ALA A 49 1.96 -9.47 -0.19
C ALA A 49 3.14 -10.05 0.57
N LEU A 50 3.99 -9.17 1.09
CA LEU A 50 5.22 -9.55 1.77
C LEU A 50 5.23 -8.99 3.21
N PRO A 51 5.85 -9.70 4.16
CA PRO A 51 6.12 -9.13 5.48
C PRO A 51 6.98 -7.88 5.35
N ARG A 52 6.63 -6.81 6.08
CA ARG A 52 7.38 -5.54 6.03
C ARG A 52 8.87 -5.71 6.29
N GLN A 53 9.25 -6.58 7.22
CA GLN A 53 10.66 -6.83 7.53
C GLN A 53 11.43 -7.41 6.33
N ALA A 54 10.82 -8.32 5.56
CA ALA A 54 11.46 -8.93 4.40
C ALA A 54 11.85 -7.89 3.34
N LEU A 55 10.98 -6.90 3.09
CA LEU A 55 11.30 -5.80 2.18
C LEU A 55 12.23 -4.76 2.80
N ALA A 56 12.14 -4.48 4.11
CA ALA A 56 13.08 -3.57 4.77
C ALA A 56 14.54 -4.06 4.67
N GLU A 57 14.73 -5.38 4.59
CA GLU A 57 16.04 -6.03 4.45
C GLU A 57 16.46 -6.25 2.98
N ALA A 58 15.56 -6.04 2.01
CA ALA A 58 15.83 -6.26 0.58
C ALA A 58 16.89 -5.28 0.06
N GLN A 59 18.00 -5.78 -0.48
CA GLN A 59 19.12 -4.92 -0.91
C GLN A 59 18.75 -3.99 -2.07
N GLU A 60 17.82 -4.42 -2.93
CA GLU A 60 17.35 -3.71 -4.12
C GLU A 60 16.53 -2.45 -3.85
N LEU A 61 15.96 -2.27 -2.66
CA LEU A 61 15.17 -1.07 -2.35
C LEU A 61 16.06 0.11 -1.94
N SER A 62 15.70 1.29 -2.42
CA SER A 62 16.36 2.55 -2.04
C SER A 62 16.26 2.82 -0.54
N LEU A 63 17.25 3.53 0.01
CA LEU A 63 17.30 3.87 1.44
C LEU A 63 16.03 4.59 1.92
N GLU A 64 15.45 5.46 1.08
CA GLU A 64 14.21 6.16 1.41
C GLU A 64 13.03 5.22 1.63
N VAL A 65 12.85 4.22 0.75
CA VAL A 65 11.82 3.20 0.88
C VAL A 65 12.04 2.38 2.15
N LYS A 66 13.28 1.98 2.42
CA LYS A 66 13.64 1.25 3.67
C LYS A 66 13.33 2.05 4.92
N LEU A 67 13.59 3.37 4.91
CA LEU A 67 13.27 4.26 6.02
C LEU A 67 11.76 4.36 6.25
N LYS A 68 10.94 4.43 5.20
CA LYS A 68 9.47 4.38 5.29
C LYS A 68 9.00 3.05 5.87
N LEU A 69 9.54 1.93 5.37
CA LEU A 69 9.25 0.57 5.85
C LEU A 69 9.82 0.26 7.24
N ALA A 70 10.60 1.14 7.87
CA ALA A 70 11.11 0.93 9.23
C ALA A 70 9.98 0.92 10.27
N ARG A 71 8.80 1.47 9.94
CA ARG A 71 7.63 1.51 10.83
C ARG A 71 6.40 0.89 10.14
N PRO A 72 5.48 0.26 10.88
CA PRO A 72 4.25 -0.25 10.32
C PRO A 72 3.37 0.90 9.82
N ALA A 73 2.59 0.67 8.75
CA ALA A 73 1.66 1.69 8.21
C ALA A 73 0.64 2.14 9.27
N SER A 74 0.23 1.23 10.17
CA SER A 74 -0.66 1.52 11.29
C SER A 74 -0.10 2.56 12.27
N ALA A 75 1.23 2.72 12.38
CA ALA A 75 1.86 3.74 13.21
C ALA A 75 1.69 5.16 12.65
N LEU A 76 1.22 5.31 11.41
CA LEU A 76 0.85 6.58 10.79
C LEU A 76 -0.58 7.02 11.15
N SER A 77 -1.19 6.36 12.15
CA SER A 77 -2.53 6.55 12.74
C SER A 77 -3.13 7.97 12.75
N PRO A 78 -2.41 9.07 13.10
CA PRO A 78 -3.06 10.38 13.13
C PRO A 78 -3.53 10.88 11.75
N VAL A 79 -3.05 10.30 10.64
CA VAL A 79 -3.41 10.70 9.27
C VAL A 79 -4.53 9.84 8.69
N PHE A 80 -4.72 8.61 9.18
CA PHE A 80 -5.40 7.58 8.41
C PHE A 80 -6.75 7.11 8.94
N GLY A 81 -7.20 7.46 10.16
CA GLY A 81 -8.57 7.19 10.67
C GLY A 81 -8.98 5.72 10.88
N ALA A 82 -8.42 4.77 10.11
CA ALA A 82 -8.62 3.34 10.18
C ALA A 82 -7.25 2.62 10.08
N PRO A 83 -6.47 2.58 11.17
CA PRO A 83 -5.10 2.04 11.17
C PRO A 83 -5.05 0.52 10.97
N GLU A 84 -6.15 -0.18 11.23
CA GLU A 84 -6.29 -1.62 10.98
C GLU A 84 -6.42 -1.97 9.49
N GLN A 85 -6.79 -0.99 8.65
CA GLN A 85 -6.90 -1.13 7.19
C GLN A 85 -5.75 -0.42 6.47
N ALA A 86 -4.74 0.03 7.22
CA ALA A 86 -3.57 0.68 6.66
C ALA A 86 -2.53 -0.36 6.22
N PHE A 87 -1.92 -0.14 5.07
CA PHE A 87 -0.85 -0.98 4.53
C PHE A 87 0.14 -0.13 3.74
N TRP A 88 1.36 -0.64 3.58
CA TRP A 88 2.34 -0.05 2.68
C TRP A 88 2.12 -0.55 1.27
N PHE A 89 2.19 0.32 0.28
CA PHE A 89 2.22 -0.04 -1.13
C PHE A 89 3.54 0.41 -1.73
N VAL A 90 4.25 -0.55 -2.32
CA VAL A 90 5.53 -0.35 -2.99
C VAL A 90 5.36 -0.75 -4.44
N VAL A 91 5.83 0.11 -5.33
CA VAL A 91 5.86 -0.14 -6.77
C VAL A 91 7.29 -0.03 -7.23
N ILE A 92 7.80 -1.09 -7.87
CA ILE A 92 9.12 -1.06 -8.52
C ILE A 92 8.87 -0.90 -10.01
N HIS A 93 9.46 0.13 -10.60
CA HIS A 93 9.34 0.44 -12.03
C HIS A 93 10.43 -0.28 -12.84
N GLU A 94 10.24 -0.32 -14.17
CA GLU A 94 11.20 -0.93 -15.10
C GLU A 94 12.59 -0.27 -15.05
N ASP A 95 12.68 0.99 -14.63
CA ASP A 95 13.93 1.77 -14.49
C ASP A 95 14.63 1.56 -13.13
N GLU A 96 14.24 0.53 -12.37
CA GLU A 96 14.75 0.21 -11.01
C GLU A 96 14.41 1.27 -9.94
N ASP A 97 13.69 2.33 -10.30
CA ASP A 97 13.11 3.30 -9.37
C ASP A 97 11.93 2.69 -8.61
N ALA A 98 11.75 3.08 -7.35
CA ALA A 98 10.71 2.54 -6.48
C ALA A 98 9.92 3.63 -5.76
N ASP A 99 8.61 3.61 -5.95
CA ASP A 99 7.67 4.44 -5.22
C ASP A 99 7.15 3.68 -3.98
N CYS A 100 7.05 4.37 -2.85
CA CYS A 100 6.51 3.79 -1.62
C CYS A 100 5.61 4.80 -0.91
N GLY A 101 4.44 4.32 -0.50
CA GLY A 101 3.44 5.13 0.20
C GLY A 101 2.54 4.31 1.11
N ALA A 102 2.12 4.92 2.22
CA ALA A 102 1.14 4.32 3.11
C ALA A 102 -0.28 4.61 2.62
N ILE A 103 -1.09 3.57 2.51
CA ILE A 103 -2.47 3.64 2.05
C ILE A 103 -3.37 3.23 3.22
N SER A 104 -4.50 3.92 3.39
CA SER A 104 -5.62 3.46 4.21
C SER A 104 -6.92 3.62 3.46
N ALA A 105 -7.83 2.68 3.67
CA ALA A 105 -9.19 2.73 3.13
C ALA A 105 -9.94 4.03 3.49
N ALA A 106 -9.63 4.65 4.63
CA ALA A 106 -10.29 5.89 5.05
C ALA A 106 -9.76 7.16 4.34
N VAL A 107 -8.56 7.13 3.77
CA VAL A 107 -8.02 8.26 2.96
C VAL A 107 -8.62 8.29 1.55
N GLN A 108 -9.22 7.18 1.08
CA GLN A 108 -10.02 7.16 -0.14
C GLN A 108 -11.53 7.35 0.12
N GLY A 109 -11.89 8.00 1.22
CA GLY A 109 -13.26 8.42 1.52
C GLY A 109 -13.78 9.53 0.60
N ALA A 110 -13.97 9.23 -0.69
CA ALA A 110 -15.01 9.77 -1.58
C ALA A 110 -14.93 9.10 -2.98
N PRO A 111 -15.95 8.40 -3.50
CA PRO A 111 -17.02 7.62 -2.88
C PRO A 111 -17.10 6.18 -3.47
N PHE A 112 -16.82 5.13 -2.69
CA PHE A 112 -17.28 3.76 -3.02
C PHE A 112 -18.60 3.40 -2.31
N ALA A 113 -19.25 4.39 -1.69
CA ALA A 113 -20.51 4.23 -0.93
C ALA A 113 -21.74 4.81 -1.66
N ASP A 114 -21.74 4.91 -2.99
CA ASP A 114 -22.89 5.41 -3.78
C ASP A 114 -23.42 4.38 -4.80
N LYS A 115 -23.55 3.10 -4.42
CA LYS A 115 -24.31 2.11 -5.22
C LYS A 115 -25.12 1.09 -4.42
N LEU A 116 -25.43 1.36 -3.15
CA LEU A 116 -26.35 0.50 -2.36
C LEU A 116 -27.51 1.24 -1.69
N SER A 117 -27.69 2.55 -1.93
CA SER A 117 -28.93 3.24 -1.59
C SER A 117 -29.74 3.51 -2.86
N GLY A 118 -30.60 2.57 -3.24
CA GLY A 118 -31.63 2.82 -4.24
C GLY A 118 -31.87 1.67 -5.20
N GLN A 119 -32.55 0.62 -4.73
CA GLN A 119 -33.74 0.05 -5.38
C GLN A 119 -34.25 -1.15 -4.55
N GLY A 120 -35.48 -1.01 -4.05
CA GLY A 120 -36.19 -2.00 -3.26
C GLY A 120 -37.24 -1.33 -2.40
#